data_AF-A0A662IP47-F1
#
_entry.id   AF-A0A662IP47-F1
#
_cell.length_a   1.000
_cell.length_b   1.000
_cell.length_c   1.000
_cell.angle_alpha   90.00
_cell.angle_beta   90.00
_cell.angle_gamma   90.00
#
_symmetry.space_group_name_H-M   'P 1'
#
loop_
_entity.id
_entity.type
_entity.pdbx_description
1 polymer ?
#
loop_
_entity_poly.entity_id
_entity_poly.type
_entity_poly.pdbx_seq_one_letter_code
_entity_poly.pdbx_strand_id
1 'polypeptide(L)'
;MELGRKGASKTTATIVSIIIAVVVIAIAVYLLIPQPQGTYRFTLSASFDKPYYRVGEQATLSIEITNLNDTDVTRSLVVQLDGETIYSEDVLIPASSTKKVTVNLEVSRPANVTVSIGGETYKLEVNAVRCVIDFRGKEVEIPYKIERAVVLAEYQIVYALGAWDSVVGISRYAYSNPIMLALEDINITAVPSPGTPWSLNLEELIALNPQVVLTYGFSVKTNKTVEQIENLGIPCIVISLSDLDDLYRLIRLYGQVFDKTDRAEELIALINQTFDLIKERTASLTDEEKPKVLHTWSNPLKVTGGLGVTNTLIELAGGVNPAAPEFPDEKYPTVSIEKIIEWNPDVIIIWGAAKYSVEDILNDSQWQSIAAVQNGRVYKYPRASTWAPEVAVLALRFAKWIHPELFSDINIQEYADQLFMQVYGIPSPFEWEP
;
A
#
# COMPACT_ATOMS: atom_id res chain seq x y z
N MET A 1 -9.92 48.97 -30.26
CA MET A 1 -8.50 49.34 -30.37
C MET A 1 -7.70 48.10 -29.97
N GLU A 2 -7.54 47.18 -30.92
CA GLU A 2 -6.77 45.94 -30.74
C GLU A 2 -5.30 46.23 -30.99
N LEU A 3 -4.43 45.76 -30.10
CA LEU A 3 -2.99 45.68 -30.29
C LEU A 3 -2.50 44.34 -29.72
N GLY A 4 -1.69 43.64 -30.52
CA GLY A 4 -0.58 42.87 -29.94
C GLY A 4 -0.59 41.34 -30.03
N ARG A 5 -0.74 40.75 -31.22
CA ARG A 5 -0.16 39.42 -31.51
C ARG A 5 0.33 39.35 -32.95
N LYS A 6 1.66 39.37 -33.15
CA LYS A 6 2.39 38.74 -34.28
C LYS A 6 3.89 39.01 -34.13
N GLY A 7 4.62 38.06 -33.55
CA GLY A 7 6.07 38.17 -33.37
C GLY A 7 6.83 36.85 -33.21
N ALA A 8 6.21 35.69 -33.40
CA ALA A 8 6.87 34.39 -33.35
C ALA A 8 6.28 33.49 -34.44
N SER A 9 6.79 33.58 -35.67
CA SER A 9 6.31 32.70 -36.76
C SER A 9 7.28 32.54 -37.93
N LYS A 10 8.30 33.40 -38.09
CA LYS A 10 9.25 33.25 -39.21
C LYS A 10 10.50 32.46 -38.84
N THR A 11 11.12 32.73 -37.69
CA THR A 11 12.40 32.12 -37.31
C THR A 11 12.28 30.61 -37.04
N THR A 12 11.22 30.19 -36.33
CA THR A 12 10.98 28.76 -36.02
C THR A 12 10.63 27.95 -37.28
N ALA A 13 9.87 28.53 -38.20
CA ALA A 13 9.54 27.88 -39.48
C ALA A 13 10.78 27.72 -40.37
N THR A 14 11.70 28.70 -40.37
CA THR A 14 12.96 28.60 -41.12
C THR A 14 13.90 27.55 -40.52
N ILE A 15 14.00 27.44 -39.19
CA ILE A 15 14.82 26.42 -38.53
C ILE A 15 14.28 25.02 -38.80
N VAL A 16 12.96 24.81 -38.69
CA VAL A 16 12.32 23.52 -39.01
C VAL A 16 12.51 23.16 -40.48
N SER A 17 12.41 24.13 -41.39
CA SER A 17 12.62 23.89 -42.83
C SER A 17 14.07 23.54 -43.17
N ILE A 18 15.04 24.15 -42.49
CA ILE A 18 16.46 23.83 -42.65
C ILE A 18 16.77 22.44 -42.09
N ILE A 19 16.21 22.07 -40.93
CA ILE A 19 16.38 20.73 -40.36
C ILE A 19 15.77 19.67 -41.28
N ILE A 20 14.56 19.90 -41.80
CA ILE A 20 13.93 18.98 -42.77
C ILE A 20 14.80 18.87 -44.03
N ALA A 21 15.30 19.98 -44.58
CA ALA A 21 16.15 19.96 -45.77
C ALA A 21 17.48 19.21 -45.52
N VAL A 22 18.11 19.40 -44.36
CA VAL A 22 19.35 18.70 -43.99
C VAL A 22 19.11 17.20 -43.79
N VAL A 23 17.99 16.80 -43.16
CA VAL A 23 17.61 15.39 -43.01
C VAL A 23 17.31 14.76 -44.37
N VAL A 24 16.57 15.44 -45.24
CA VAL A 24 16.27 14.96 -46.60
C VAL A 24 17.53 14.82 -47.43
N ILE A 25 18.47 15.78 -47.34
CA ILE A 25 19.76 15.70 -48.04
C ILE A 25 20.64 14.60 -47.46
N ALA A 26 20.67 14.40 -46.14
CA ALA A 26 21.42 13.30 -45.51
C ALA A 26 20.88 11.92 -45.94
N ILE A 27 19.55 11.76 -46.02
CA ILE A 27 18.90 10.56 -46.55
C ILE A 27 19.27 10.37 -48.03
N ALA A 28 19.18 11.43 -48.85
CA ALA A 28 19.53 11.37 -50.27
C ALA A 28 21.01 11.02 -50.50
N VAL A 29 21.92 11.56 -49.69
CA VAL A 29 23.36 11.26 -49.76
C VAL A 29 23.64 9.84 -49.27
N TYR A 30 22.99 9.35 -48.22
CA TYR A 30 23.08 7.95 -47.78
C TYR A 30 22.61 6.97 -48.87
N LEU A 31 21.54 7.32 -49.59
CA LEU A 31 21.04 6.53 -50.72
C LEU A 31 22.03 6.47 -51.90
N LEU A 32 22.87 7.50 -52.06
CA LEU A 32 23.82 7.68 -53.18
C LEU A 32 25.20 7.04 -52.97
N ILE A 33 25.53 6.53 -51.77
CA ILE A 33 26.81 5.84 -51.55
C ILE A 33 26.69 4.38 -52.05
N PRO A 34 27.47 3.95 -53.06
CA PRO A 34 27.57 2.55 -53.44
C PRO A 34 28.35 1.81 -52.34
N GLN A 35 27.76 0.74 -51.81
CA GLN A 35 28.32 -0.08 -50.74
C GLN A 35 28.27 -1.56 -51.14
N PRO A 36 29.01 -2.45 -50.45
CA PRO A 36 29.32 -3.79 -50.92
C PRO A 36 28.09 -4.59 -51.34
N GLN A 37 28.21 -5.39 -52.40
CA GLN A 37 27.14 -6.29 -52.81
C GLN A 37 26.80 -7.27 -51.68
N GLY A 38 25.53 -7.31 -51.29
CA GLY A 38 24.99 -8.24 -50.29
C GLY A 38 24.20 -7.59 -49.15
N THR A 39 24.26 -6.26 -48.98
CA THR A 39 23.55 -5.56 -47.91
C THR A 39 22.15 -5.14 -48.39
N TYR A 40 21.13 -5.82 -47.90
CA TYR A 40 19.74 -5.48 -48.16
C TYR A 40 19.36 -4.22 -47.37
N ARG A 41 18.71 -3.27 -48.03
CA ARG A 41 18.26 -2.03 -47.40
C ARG A 41 16.80 -2.17 -46.96
N PHE A 42 16.56 -2.05 -45.66
CA PHE A 42 15.22 -1.99 -45.08
C PHE A 42 15.04 -0.71 -44.26
N THR A 43 13.80 -0.29 -44.07
CA THR A 43 13.43 0.54 -42.93
C THR A 43 12.43 -0.20 -42.08
N LEU A 44 12.58 -0.08 -40.76
CA LEU A 44 11.70 -0.67 -39.76
C LEU A 44 10.97 0.42 -38.98
N SER A 45 9.70 0.21 -38.74
CA SER A 45 8.96 0.87 -37.66
C SER A 45 8.11 -0.17 -36.93
N ALA A 46 7.90 0.04 -35.63
CA ALA A 46 6.99 -0.78 -34.86
C ALA A 46 6.26 0.05 -33.81
N SER A 47 5.02 -0.32 -33.51
CA SER A 47 4.20 0.32 -32.50
C SER A 47 3.20 -0.66 -31.88
N PHE A 48 2.96 -0.50 -30.60
CA PHE A 48 1.88 -1.14 -29.87
C PHE A 48 0.53 -0.45 -30.14
N ASP A 49 -0.56 -1.20 -30.07
CA ASP A 49 -1.92 -0.68 -30.24
C ASP A 49 -2.39 0.17 -29.04
N LYS A 50 -1.75 0.03 -27.87
CA LYS A 50 -2.02 0.79 -26.65
C LYS A 50 -0.75 1.35 -26.03
N PRO A 51 -0.83 2.44 -25.25
CA PRO A 51 0.33 2.99 -24.54
C PRO A 51 0.79 2.12 -23.35
N TYR A 52 -0.11 1.31 -22.78
CA TYR A 52 0.16 0.36 -21.70
C TYR A 52 -0.91 -0.75 -21.70
N TYR A 53 -0.63 -1.83 -20.97
CA TYR A 53 -1.48 -3.02 -20.87
C TYR A 53 -1.61 -3.47 -19.42
N ARG A 54 -2.74 -4.09 -19.06
CA ARG A 54 -2.85 -4.79 -17.77
C ARG A 54 -2.00 -6.06 -17.81
N VAL A 55 -1.42 -6.45 -16.68
CA VAL A 55 -0.77 -7.76 -16.57
C VAL A 55 -1.77 -8.87 -16.96
N GLY A 56 -1.37 -9.75 -17.89
CA GLY A 56 -2.18 -10.81 -18.49
C GLY A 56 -2.94 -10.39 -19.76
N GLU A 57 -2.90 -9.12 -20.16
CA GLU A 57 -3.54 -8.64 -21.38
C GLU A 57 -2.71 -8.97 -22.63
N GLN A 58 -3.39 -9.17 -23.76
CA GLN A 58 -2.75 -9.36 -25.07
C GLN A 58 -2.41 -8.01 -25.70
N ALA A 59 -1.13 -7.82 -26.04
CA ALA A 59 -0.64 -6.67 -26.80
C ALA A 59 -0.48 -7.01 -28.27
N THR A 60 -0.89 -6.08 -29.14
CA THR A 60 -0.73 -6.21 -30.60
C THR A 60 0.41 -5.31 -31.07
N LEU A 61 1.54 -5.93 -31.44
CA LEU A 61 2.68 -5.25 -32.04
C LEU A 61 2.51 -5.19 -33.56
N SER A 62 2.35 -3.97 -34.10
CA SER A 62 2.33 -3.73 -35.54
C SER A 62 3.72 -3.35 -36.03
N ILE A 63 4.25 -4.09 -37.00
CA ILE A 63 5.58 -3.92 -37.57
C ILE A 63 5.42 -3.57 -39.05
N GLU A 64 6.02 -2.46 -39.48
CA GLU A 64 6.10 -2.09 -40.89
C GLU A 64 7.55 -2.23 -41.38
N ILE A 65 7.72 -3.03 -42.43
CA ILE A 65 9.02 -3.30 -43.04
C ILE A 65 8.96 -2.78 -44.47
N THR A 66 9.72 -1.73 -44.77
CA THR A 66 9.85 -1.22 -46.13
C THR A 66 11.12 -1.75 -46.75
N ASN A 67 10.98 -2.51 -47.84
CA ASN A 67 12.08 -2.95 -48.66
C ASN A 67 12.50 -1.82 -49.62
N LEU A 68 13.74 -1.35 -49.49
CA LEU A 68 14.31 -0.30 -50.35
C LEU A 68 15.13 -0.88 -51.52
N ASN A 69 15.11 -2.20 -51.71
CA ASN A 69 15.80 -2.88 -52.80
C ASN A 69 14.84 -3.03 -54.00
N ASP A 70 15.42 -3.08 -55.21
CA ASP A 70 14.68 -3.26 -56.48
C ASP A 70 14.25 -4.71 -56.75
N THR A 71 14.51 -5.62 -55.82
CA THR A 71 14.15 -7.03 -55.90
C THR A 71 13.37 -7.47 -54.67
N ASP A 72 12.52 -8.48 -54.82
CA ASP A 72 11.86 -9.14 -53.71
C ASP A 72 12.90 -9.77 -52.78
N VAL A 73 12.67 -9.66 -51.47
CA VAL A 73 13.60 -10.17 -50.47
C VAL A 73 12.83 -10.97 -49.43
N THR A 74 13.28 -12.20 -49.17
CA THR A 74 12.84 -12.99 -48.02
C THR A 74 13.88 -12.91 -46.91
N ARG A 75 13.50 -12.48 -45.71
CA ARG A 75 14.35 -12.45 -44.53
C ARG A 75 13.57 -12.82 -43.28
N SER A 76 14.27 -13.41 -42.32
CA SER A 76 13.70 -13.73 -41.00
C SER A 76 13.47 -12.44 -40.22
N LEU A 77 12.20 -12.13 -39.98
CA LEU A 77 11.77 -11.15 -38.99
C LEU A 77 11.87 -11.82 -37.62
N VAL A 78 12.60 -11.20 -36.69
CA VAL A 78 12.76 -11.70 -35.32
C VAL A 78 12.28 -10.64 -34.35
N VAL A 79 11.40 -11.01 -33.43
CA VAL A 79 10.97 -10.17 -32.30
C VAL A 79 11.48 -10.79 -31.01
N GLN A 80 12.17 -9.98 -30.21
CA GLN A 80 12.73 -10.37 -28.93
C GLN A 80 12.14 -9.55 -27.80
N LEU A 81 11.87 -10.19 -26.66
CA LEU A 81 11.46 -9.59 -25.41
C LEU A 81 12.62 -9.73 -24.41
N ASP A 82 13.21 -8.63 -23.97
CA ASP A 82 14.42 -8.58 -23.14
C ASP A 82 15.56 -9.49 -23.63
N GLY A 83 15.70 -9.62 -24.95
CA GLY A 83 16.73 -10.42 -25.60
C GLY A 83 16.34 -11.88 -25.88
N GLU A 84 15.21 -12.37 -25.36
CA GLU A 84 14.68 -13.69 -25.69
C GLU A 84 13.79 -13.63 -26.93
N THR A 85 14.04 -14.49 -27.93
CA THR A 85 13.22 -14.54 -29.15
C THR A 85 11.84 -15.12 -28.86
N ILE A 86 10.79 -14.32 -29.05
CA ILE A 86 9.39 -14.71 -28.84
C ILE A 86 8.64 -14.97 -30.16
N TYR A 87 9.15 -14.44 -31.27
CA TYR A 87 8.57 -14.65 -32.59
C TYR A 87 9.67 -14.61 -33.66
N SER A 88 9.61 -15.52 -34.63
CA SER A 88 10.50 -15.56 -35.77
C SER A 88 9.76 -16.13 -36.98
N GLU A 89 9.72 -15.38 -38.08
CA GLU A 89 9.09 -15.81 -39.34
C GLU A 89 9.89 -15.30 -40.54
N ASP A 90 10.04 -16.14 -41.57
CA ASP A 90 10.60 -15.70 -42.84
C ASP A 90 9.54 -14.92 -43.63
N VAL A 91 9.77 -13.62 -43.80
CA VAL A 91 8.82 -12.72 -44.45
C VAL A 91 9.32 -12.36 -45.84
N LEU A 92 8.50 -12.63 -46.87
CA LEU A 92 8.69 -12.09 -48.21
C LEU A 92 8.24 -10.63 -48.25
N ILE A 93 9.15 -9.74 -48.60
CA ILE A 93 8.92 -8.30 -48.70
C ILE A 93 9.16 -7.90 -50.17
N PRO A 94 8.11 -7.59 -50.94
CA PRO A 94 8.25 -7.27 -52.35
C PRO A 94 9.14 -6.04 -52.57
N ALA A 95 9.79 -5.97 -53.74
CA ALA A 95 10.63 -4.85 -54.15
C ALA A 95 9.94 -3.49 -53.95
N SER A 96 10.66 -2.50 -53.42
CA SER A 96 10.17 -1.12 -53.25
C SER A 96 8.80 -1.00 -52.59
N SER A 97 8.48 -1.91 -51.66
CA SER A 97 7.17 -2.01 -51.02
C SER A 97 7.27 -2.11 -49.50
N THR A 98 6.16 -1.84 -48.83
CA THR A 98 6.03 -2.03 -47.38
C THR A 98 5.18 -3.26 -47.08
N LYS A 99 5.73 -4.17 -46.28
CA LYS A 99 5.02 -5.31 -45.70
C LYS A 99 4.67 -4.98 -44.25
N LYS A 100 3.41 -5.19 -43.87
CA LYS A 100 2.97 -5.13 -42.47
C LYS A 100 2.91 -6.54 -41.89
N VAL A 101 3.42 -6.69 -40.67
CA VAL A 101 3.36 -7.92 -39.88
C VAL A 101 2.81 -7.57 -38.50
N THR A 102 1.98 -8.44 -37.95
CA THR A 102 1.39 -8.26 -36.63
C THR A 102 1.80 -9.42 -35.73
N VAL A 103 2.30 -9.11 -34.54
CA VAL A 103 2.68 -10.10 -33.53
C VAL A 103 1.86 -9.83 -32.27
N ASN A 104 1.16 -10.85 -31.79
CA ASN A 104 0.44 -10.79 -30.52
C ASN A 104 1.32 -11.38 -29.42
N LEU A 105 1.36 -10.72 -28.26
CA LEU A 105 2.12 -11.20 -27.10
C LEU A 105 1.36 -10.92 -25.80
N GLU A 106 1.43 -11.84 -24.85
CA GLU A 106 0.86 -11.67 -23.52
C GLU A 106 1.79 -10.80 -22.65
N VAL A 107 1.26 -9.72 -22.09
CA VAL A 107 2.04 -8.79 -21.27
C VAL A 107 2.03 -9.25 -19.82
N SER A 108 3.13 -9.81 -19.34
CA SER A 108 3.30 -10.19 -17.93
C SER A 108 4.00 -9.11 -17.09
N ARG A 109 4.77 -8.23 -17.73
CA ARG A 109 5.60 -7.18 -17.11
C ARG A 109 6.07 -6.15 -18.14
N PRO A 110 6.55 -4.97 -17.71
CA PRO A 110 7.26 -4.08 -18.61
C PRO A 110 8.51 -4.78 -19.16
N ALA A 111 8.77 -4.60 -20.46
CA ALA A 111 9.90 -5.25 -21.11
C ALA A 111 10.36 -4.47 -22.35
N ASN A 112 11.65 -4.60 -22.66
CA ASN A 112 12.21 -4.08 -23.90
C ASN A 112 11.88 -5.02 -25.05
N VAL A 113 11.38 -4.45 -26.14
CA VAL A 113 11.05 -5.19 -27.36
C VAL A 113 12.04 -4.78 -28.43
N THR A 114 12.72 -5.76 -29.02
CA THR A 114 13.60 -5.55 -30.16
C THR A 114 13.04 -6.28 -31.36
N VAL A 115 12.75 -5.54 -32.43
CA VAL A 115 12.35 -6.06 -33.73
C VAL A 115 13.56 -6.00 -34.65
N SER A 116 13.90 -7.08 -35.33
CA SER A 116 15.05 -7.12 -36.23
C SER A 116 14.76 -7.86 -37.52
N ILE A 117 15.32 -7.35 -38.63
CA ILE A 117 15.28 -8.03 -39.93
C ILE A 117 16.47 -7.59 -40.79
N GLY A 118 17.18 -8.55 -41.40
CA GLY A 118 18.22 -8.25 -42.37
C GLY A 118 19.37 -7.36 -41.87
N GLY A 119 19.59 -7.29 -40.55
CA GLY A 119 20.60 -6.44 -39.90
C GLY A 119 20.06 -5.11 -39.36
N GLU A 120 18.84 -4.70 -39.73
CA GLU A 120 18.16 -3.54 -39.16
C GLU A 120 17.48 -3.90 -37.85
N THR A 121 17.46 -2.97 -36.89
CA THR A 121 16.82 -3.15 -35.58
C THR A 121 15.97 -1.95 -35.19
N TYR A 122 14.80 -2.22 -34.61
CA TYR A 122 13.92 -1.22 -34.01
C TYR A 122 13.63 -1.60 -32.57
N LYS A 123 13.80 -0.66 -31.64
CA LYS A 123 13.60 -0.88 -30.20
C LYS A 123 12.42 -0.04 -29.69
N LEU A 124 11.60 -0.65 -28.87
CA LEU A 124 10.49 -0.03 -28.16
C LEU A 124 10.26 -0.74 -26.82
N GLU A 125 9.36 -0.23 -26.01
CA GLU A 125 8.99 -0.84 -24.73
C GLU A 125 7.52 -1.22 -24.74
N VAL A 126 7.19 -2.36 -24.14
CA VAL A 126 5.83 -2.68 -23.73
C VAL A 126 5.67 -2.28 -22.27
N ASN A 127 4.69 -1.42 -21.97
CA ASN A 127 4.42 -0.98 -20.61
C ASN A 127 3.29 -1.80 -20.00
N ALA A 128 3.44 -2.17 -18.73
CA ALA A 128 2.43 -2.88 -17.97
C ALA A 128 1.97 -2.08 -16.75
N VAL A 129 0.71 -2.28 -16.37
CA VAL A 129 0.11 -1.83 -15.10
C VAL A 129 -0.39 -3.02 -14.32
N ARG A 130 -0.34 -2.95 -12.99
CA ARG A 130 -0.97 -3.91 -12.10
C ARG A 130 -2.35 -3.39 -11.68
N CYS A 131 -3.26 -4.30 -11.38
CA CYS A 131 -4.54 -3.97 -10.76
C CYS A 131 -4.56 -4.50 -9.34
N VAL A 132 -5.06 -3.70 -8.42
CA VAL A 132 -5.35 -4.11 -7.05
C VAL A 132 -6.79 -3.79 -6.72
N ILE A 133 -7.41 -4.58 -5.85
CA ILE A 133 -8.79 -4.35 -5.40
C ILE A 133 -8.75 -3.71 -4.01
N ASP A 134 -9.26 -2.48 -3.91
CA ASP A 134 -9.29 -1.76 -2.64
C ASP A 134 -10.47 -2.18 -1.74
N PHE A 135 -10.67 -1.50 -0.61
CA PHE A 135 -11.75 -1.84 0.34
C PHE A 135 -13.15 -1.45 -0.15
N ARG A 136 -13.26 -0.67 -1.23
CA ARG A 136 -14.53 -0.39 -1.91
C ARG A 136 -14.94 -1.52 -2.86
N GLY A 137 -14.06 -2.51 -3.07
CA GLY A 137 -14.21 -3.50 -4.14
C GLY A 137 -13.92 -2.92 -5.53
N LYS A 138 -13.27 -1.74 -5.60
CA LYS A 138 -12.90 -1.10 -6.86
C LYS A 138 -11.55 -1.64 -7.32
N GLU A 139 -11.47 -2.05 -8.59
CA GLU A 139 -10.19 -2.27 -9.26
C GLU A 139 -9.50 -0.92 -9.48
N VAL A 140 -8.27 -0.80 -8.99
CA VAL A 140 -7.43 0.38 -9.18
C VAL A 140 -6.20 -0.02 -9.99
N GLU A 141 -6.07 0.57 -11.17
CA GLU A 141 -4.86 0.46 -11.99
C GLU A 141 -3.73 1.26 -11.36
N ILE A 142 -2.59 0.61 -11.14
CA ILE A 142 -1.38 1.19 -10.59
C ILE A 142 -0.17 0.84 -11.48
N PRO A 143 0.89 1.66 -11.49
CA PRO A 143 2.12 1.29 -12.19
C PRO A 143 2.65 -0.07 -11.77
N TYR A 144 3.30 -0.79 -12.68
CA TYR A 144 3.85 -2.11 -12.39
C TYR A 144 4.78 -2.10 -11.16
N LYS A 145 5.63 -1.07 -11.05
CA LYS A 145 6.46 -0.83 -9.87
C LYS A 145 6.11 0.53 -9.27
N ILE A 146 5.89 0.56 -7.96
CA ILE A 146 5.65 1.79 -7.20
C ILE A 146 6.98 2.32 -6.64
N GLU A 147 7.32 3.53 -7.02
CA GLU A 147 8.53 4.27 -6.60
C GLU A 147 8.19 5.60 -5.92
N ARG A 148 6.94 6.08 -6.05
CA ARG A 148 6.45 7.33 -5.44
C ARG A 148 5.04 7.18 -4.90
N ALA A 149 4.92 6.66 -3.69
CA ALA A 149 3.67 6.54 -2.95
C ALA A 149 3.53 7.69 -1.94
N VAL A 150 2.31 8.21 -1.81
CA VAL A 150 1.92 9.03 -0.66
C VAL A 150 1.05 8.18 0.25
N VAL A 151 1.47 8.02 1.50
CA VAL A 151 0.86 7.09 2.46
C VAL A 151 0.20 7.87 3.60
N LEU A 152 -1.11 8.11 3.47
CA LEU A 152 -1.87 8.89 4.45
C LEU A 152 -2.43 8.04 5.59
N ALA A 153 -2.40 6.71 5.48
CA ALA A 153 -2.90 5.77 6.48
C ALA A 153 -1.93 4.59 6.65
N GLU A 154 -1.83 4.06 7.88
CA GLU A 154 -1.05 2.86 8.22
C GLU A 154 0.37 2.78 7.63
N TYR A 155 1.09 3.91 7.63
CA TYR A 155 2.44 4.05 7.07
C TYR A 155 3.47 3.10 7.69
N GLN A 156 3.29 2.69 8.95
CA GLN A 156 4.16 1.71 9.60
C GLN A 156 4.10 0.31 8.93
N ILE A 157 2.97 -0.07 8.31
CA ILE A 157 2.89 -1.33 7.56
C ILE A 157 3.77 -1.27 6.31
N VAL A 158 3.80 -0.13 5.62
CA VAL A 158 4.67 0.04 4.43
C VAL A 158 6.14 -0.11 4.81
N TYR A 159 6.53 0.45 5.97
CA TYR A 159 7.86 0.24 6.51
C TYR A 159 8.12 -1.23 6.88
N ALA A 160 7.19 -1.88 7.60
CA ALA A 160 7.30 -3.29 8.00
C ALA A 160 7.42 -4.28 6.82
N LEU A 161 6.85 -3.91 5.67
CA LEU A 161 6.96 -4.64 4.41
C LEU A 161 8.32 -4.46 3.71
N GLY A 162 9.17 -3.55 4.20
CA GLY A 162 10.43 -3.18 3.55
C GLY A 162 10.20 -2.42 2.23
N ALA A 163 9.15 -1.58 2.18
CA ALA A 163 8.77 -0.80 1.00
C ALA A 163 8.91 0.71 1.21
N TRP A 164 9.65 1.14 2.23
CA TRP A 164 9.77 2.55 2.59
C TRP A 164 10.45 3.41 1.52
N ASP A 165 11.38 2.84 0.73
CA ASP A 165 12.07 3.53 -0.37
C ASP A 165 11.11 4.11 -1.43
N SER A 166 9.91 3.54 -1.53
CA SER A 166 8.88 4.02 -2.45
C SER A 166 8.07 5.19 -1.89
N VAL A 167 8.25 5.62 -0.63
CA VAL A 167 7.41 6.62 0.03
C VAL A 167 7.98 8.04 -0.19
N VAL A 168 7.18 8.91 -0.83
CA VAL A 168 7.54 10.33 -1.04
C VAL A 168 6.68 11.31 -0.24
N GLY A 169 5.64 10.82 0.42
CA GLY A 169 4.89 11.64 1.36
C GLY A 169 4.05 10.83 2.33
N ILE A 170 3.75 11.42 3.48
CA ILE A 170 3.06 10.74 4.58
C ILE A 170 1.98 11.62 5.20
N SER A 171 1.10 11.04 6.01
CA SER A 171 0.26 11.86 6.87
C SER A 171 1.08 12.55 7.97
N ARG A 172 0.77 13.82 8.28
CA ARG A 172 1.36 14.55 9.42
C ARG A 172 1.27 13.83 10.77
N TYR A 173 0.38 12.87 10.95
CA TYR A 173 0.31 12.08 12.18
C TYR A 173 1.55 11.21 12.41
N ALA A 174 2.24 10.83 11.33
CA ALA A 174 3.48 10.06 11.40
C ALA A 174 4.59 10.79 12.17
N TYR A 175 4.61 12.13 12.15
CA TYR A 175 5.56 12.95 12.92
C TYR A 175 5.44 12.80 14.44
N SER A 176 4.36 12.17 14.92
CA SER A 176 4.10 11.92 16.34
C SER A 176 3.87 10.44 16.64
N ASN A 177 4.12 9.56 15.67
CA ASN A 177 3.96 8.13 15.83
C ASN A 177 5.20 7.56 16.53
N PRO A 178 5.06 6.90 17.70
CA PRO A 178 6.21 6.41 18.46
C PRO A 178 7.07 5.40 17.69
N ILE A 179 6.47 4.54 16.86
CA ILE A 179 7.21 3.59 16.03
C ILE A 179 8.04 4.34 15.00
N MET A 180 7.41 5.24 14.24
CA MET A 180 8.11 5.96 13.17
C MET A 180 9.21 6.89 13.68
N LEU A 181 9.07 7.43 14.90
CA LEU A 181 10.08 8.25 15.55
C LEU A 181 11.27 7.44 16.10
N ALA A 182 11.07 6.15 16.35
CA ALA A 182 12.10 5.26 16.89
C ALA A 182 12.95 4.57 15.80
N LEU A 183 12.55 4.66 14.53
CA LEU A 183 13.32 4.14 13.42
C LEU A 183 14.59 4.96 13.20
N GLU A 184 15.74 4.29 13.14
CA GLU A 184 17.06 4.95 13.06
C GLU A 184 17.52 5.21 11.62
N ASP A 185 17.03 4.44 10.66
CA ASP A 185 17.40 4.49 9.24
C ASP A 185 16.61 5.53 8.44
N ILE A 186 15.54 6.09 9.04
CA ILE A 186 14.71 7.12 8.45
C ILE A 186 14.59 8.34 9.36
N ASN A 187 14.56 9.53 8.77
CA ASN A 187 14.11 10.72 9.48
C ASN A 187 12.67 11.03 9.08
N ILE A 188 11.70 10.54 9.87
CA ILE A 188 10.27 10.70 9.56
C ILE A 188 9.86 12.17 9.42
N THR A 189 10.48 13.08 10.16
CA THR A 189 10.17 14.52 10.11
C THR A 189 10.69 15.22 8.84
N ALA A 190 11.61 14.58 8.11
CA ALA A 190 12.10 15.08 6.83
C ALA A 190 11.26 14.62 5.64
N VAL A 191 10.41 13.59 5.82
CA VAL A 191 9.51 13.12 4.77
C VAL A 191 8.35 14.11 4.62
N PRO A 192 8.08 14.66 3.41
CA PRO A 192 7.01 15.63 3.22
C PRO A 192 5.63 15.10 3.62
N SER A 193 4.73 16.00 4.00
CA SER A 193 3.33 15.65 4.29
C SER A 193 2.39 16.60 3.56
N PRO A 194 1.58 16.11 2.61
CA PRO A 194 0.50 16.91 2.02
C PRO A 194 -0.73 17.02 2.95
N GLY A 195 -0.68 16.46 4.17
CA GLY A 195 -1.72 16.63 5.18
C GLY A 195 -2.16 15.33 5.85
N THR A 196 -3.45 15.01 5.77
CA THR A 196 -4.11 13.89 6.47
C THR A 196 -5.21 13.29 5.60
N PRO A 197 -5.69 12.07 5.92
CA PRO A 197 -6.82 11.46 5.21
C PRO A 197 -8.11 12.30 5.17
N TRP A 198 -8.26 13.32 6.02
CA TRP A 198 -9.44 14.18 6.11
C TRP A 198 -9.18 15.66 5.84
N SER A 199 -7.95 16.03 5.50
CA SER A 199 -7.55 17.41 5.19
C SER A 199 -6.23 17.37 4.43
N LEU A 200 -6.31 17.69 3.14
CA LEU A 200 -5.25 17.53 2.16
C LEU A 200 -4.93 18.87 1.49
N ASN A 201 -3.64 19.18 1.33
CA ASN A 201 -3.13 20.25 0.50
C ASN A 201 -2.84 19.67 -0.89
N LEU A 202 -3.61 20.09 -1.90
CA LEU A 202 -3.51 19.56 -3.26
C LEU A 202 -2.25 20.02 -3.99
N GLU A 203 -1.78 21.25 -3.74
CA GLU A 203 -0.56 21.76 -4.38
C GLU A 203 0.66 20.99 -3.89
N GLU A 204 0.75 20.75 -2.58
CA GLU A 204 1.80 19.91 -1.99
C GLU A 204 1.71 18.47 -2.50
N LEU A 205 0.51 17.88 -2.60
CA LEU A 205 0.35 16.54 -3.17
C LEU A 205 0.88 16.47 -4.61
N ILE A 206 0.49 17.42 -5.47
CA ILE A 206 0.91 17.45 -6.88
C ILE A 206 2.43 17.62 -6.98
N ALA A 207 3.03 18.44 -6.12
CA ALA A 207 4.48 18.65 -6.10
C ALA A 207 5.28 17.37 -5.80
N LEU A 208 4.69 16.41 -5.07
CA LEU A 208 5.31 15.11 -4.79
C LEU A 208 5.27 14.14 -5.98
N ASN A 209 4.53 14.47 -7.05
CA ASN A 209 4.35 13.63 -8.25
C ASN A 209 4.06 12.14 -7.94
N PRO A 210 3.04 11.85 -7.11
CA PRO A 210 2.77 10.48 -6.66
C PRO A 210 2.23 9.60 -7.80
N GLN A 211 2.65 8.35 -7.78
CA GLN A 211 2.09 7.26 -8.59
C GLN A 211 0.86 6.63 -7.95
N VAL A 212 0.73 6.71 -6.63
CA VAL A 212 -0.40 6.18 -5.87
C VAL A 212 -0.54 6.92 -4.53
N VAL A 213 -1.78 7.10 -4.06
CA VAL A 213 -2.10 7.55 -2.70
C VAL A 213 -2.82 6.44 -1.95
N LEU A 214 -2.37 6.13 -0.74
CA LEU A 214 -3.02 5.19 0.19
C LEU A 214 -3.73 5.99 1.29
N THR A 215 -5.05 5.82 1.45
CA THR A 215 -5.82 6.63 2.41
C THR A 215 -7.06 5.90 2.93
N TYR A 216 -7.59 6.36 4.07
CA TYR A 216 -8.91 5.94 4.55
C TYR A 216 -10.04 6.44 3.63
N GLY A 217 -11.14 5.68 3.59
CA GLY A 217 -12.41 6.08 2.97
C GLY A 217 -13.59 5.98 3.95
N PHE A 218 -14.80 6.10 3.42
CA PHE A 218 -16.07 5.76 4.11
C PHE A 218 -16.59 6.74 5.16
N SER A 219 -15.94 7.87 5.38
CA SER A 219 -16.51 9.05 6.04
C SER A 219 -16.73 10.19 5.06
N VAL A 220 -17.62 11.14 5.38
CA VAL A 220 -17.84 12.35 4.55
C VAL A 220 -16.53 13.09 4.27
N LYS A 221 -15.66 13.24 5.27
CA LYS A 221 -14.40 13.97 5.13
C LYS A 221 -13.39 13.21 4.29
N THR A 222 -13.21 11.91 4.55
CA THR A 222 -12.25 11.08 3.81
C THR A 222 -12.70 10.86 2.36
N ASN A 223 -14.00 10.71 2.11
CA ASN A 223 -14.54 10.57 0.75
C ASN A 223 -14.28 11.84 -0.09
N LYS A 224 -14.40 13.03 0.52
CA LYS A 224 -14.02 14.29 -0.15
C LYS A 224 -12.54 14.30 -0.52
N THR A 225 -11.65 13.84 0.38
CA THR A 225 -10.22 13.73 0.09
C THR A 225 -9.93 12.73 -1.04
N VAL A 226 -10.59 11.57 -1.04
CA VAL A 226 -10.50 10.57 -2.12
C VAL A 226 -10.93 11.17 -3.46
N GLU A 227 -12.07 11.85 -3.52
CA GLU A 227 -12.58 12.51 -4.73
C GLU A 227 -11.59 13.54 -5.27
N GLN A 228 -10.98 14.36 -4.39
CA GLN A 228 -9.98 15.33 -4.79
C GLN A 228 -8.74 14.68 -5.41
N ILE A 229 -8.28 13.54 -4.87
CA ILE A 229 -7.13 12.79 -5.40
C ILE A 229 -7.48 12.18 -6.76
N GLU A 230 -8.63 11.50 -6.87
CA GLU A 230 -9.05 10.83 -8.11
C GLU A 230 -9.31 11.85 -9.24
N ASN A 231 -9.84 13.04 -8.94
CA ASN A 231 -10.04 14.12 -9.92
C ASN A 231 -8.72 14.67 -10.50
N LEU A 232 -7.59 14.45 -9.84
CA LEU A 232 -6.25 14.78 -10.37
C LEU A 232 -5.69 13.68 -11.29
N GLY A 233 -6.41 12.56 -11.46
CA GLY A 233 -5.94 11.41 -12.22
C GLY A 233 -4.90 10.55 -11.49
N ILE A 234 -4.73 10.75 -10.18
CA ILE A 234 -3.79 9.99 -9.36
C ILE A 234 -4.50 8.72 -8.83
N PRO A 235 -3.94 7.51 -9.03
CA PRO A 235 -4.47 6.29 -8.43
C PRO A 235 -4.63 6.40 -6.92
N CYS A 236 -5.80 6.05 -6.40
CA CYS A 236 -6.14 6.17 -4.98
C CYS A 236 -6.63 4.82 -4.43
N ILE A 237 -5.87 4.25 -3.51
CA ILE A 237 -6.21 3.00 -2.82
C ILE A 237 -6.89 3.35 -1.50
N VAL A 238 -8.16 2.96 -1.40
CA VAL A 238 -8.99 3.27 -0.25
C VAL A 238 -9.06 2.09 0.70
N ILE A 239 -8.82 2.35 1.99
CA ILE A 239 -8.89 1.37 3.08
C ILE A 239 -10.03 1.70 4.04
N SER A 240 -10.53 0.68 4.74
CA SER A 240 -11.53 0.79 5.81
C SER A 240 -11.28 -0.31 6.82
N LEU A 241 -11.18 0.01 8.09
CA LEU A 241 -10.77 -0.97 9.10
C LEU A 241 -11.83 -1.08 10.21
N SER A 242 -12.34 -2.29 10.39
CA SER A 242 -13.33 -2.61 11.41
C SER A 242 -12.98 -3.78 12.30
N ASP A 243 -12.29 -4.78 11.78
CA ASP A 243 -11.95 -6.02 12.49
C ASP A 243 -10.57 -6.56 12.10
N LEU A 244 -10.17 -7.69 12.68
CA LEU A 244 -8.86 -8.31 12.39
C LEU A 244 -8.74 -8.80 10.94
N ASP A 245 -9.85 -9.19 10.29
CA ASP A 245 -9.83 -9.62 8.90
C ASP A 245 -9.51 -8.43 7.97
N ASP A 246 -10.03 -7.25 8.29
CA ASP A 246 -9.66 -6.00 7.61
C ASP A 246 -8.17 -5.68 7.79
N LEU A 247 -7.57 -5.94 8.95
CA LEU A 247 -6.12 -5.79 9.15
C LEU A 247 -5.33 -6.75 8.24
N TYR A 248 -5.72 -8.03 8.18
CA TYR A 248 -5.05 -9.00 7.30
C TYR A 248 -5.22 -8.63 5.82
N ARG A 249 -6.41 -8.17 5.43
CA ARG A 249 -6.67 -7.64 4.09
C ARG A 249 -5.81 -6.42 3.78
N LEU A 250 -5.62 -5.52 4.75
CA LEU A 250 -4.77 -4.33 4.58
C LEU A 250 -3.31 -4.71 4.35
N ILE A 251 -2.75 -5.60 5.19
CA ILE A 251 -1.36 -6.05 5.08
C ILE A 251 -1.14 -6.70 3.70
N ARG A 252 -2.06 -7.56 3.25
CA ARG A 252 -2.04 -8.15 1.91
C ARG A 252 -2.15 -7.13 0.80
N LEU A 253 -3.07 -6.16 0.92
CA LEU A 253 -3.26 -5.11 -0.07
C LEU A 253 -1.99 -4.27 -0.22
N TYR A 254 -1.34 -3.88 0.88
CA TYR A 254 -0.08 -3.16 0.83
C TYR A 254 1.03 -4.05 0.27
N GLY A 255 1.07 -5.33 0.64
CA GLY A 255 1.95 -6.33 0.02
C GLY A 255 1.79 -6.38 -1.50
N GLN A 256 0.57 -6.40 -2.02
CA GLN A 256 0.31 -6.36 -3.46
C GLN A 256 0.77 -5.03 -4.09
N VAL A 257 0.40 -3.89 -3.50
CA VAL A 257 0.77 -2.57 -4.02
C VAL A 257 2.29 -2.41 -4.14
N PHE A 258 3.05 -2.88 -3.17
CA PHE A 258 4.51 -2.71 -3.13
C PHE A 258 5.31 -3.92 -3.61
N ASP A 259 4.66 -4.97 -4.10
CA ASP A 259 5.31 -6.21 -4.55
C ASP A 259 6.09 -6.91 -3.41
N LYS A 260 5.44 -6.99 -2.25
CA LYS A 260 5.92 -7.56 -0.98
C LYS A 260 4.93 -8.59 -0.42
N THR A 261 4.33 -9.41 -1.27
CA THR A 261 3.30 -10.39 -0.86
C THR A 261 3.84 -11.43 0.11
N ASP A 262 5.06 -11.93 -0.09
CA ASP A 262 5.65 -12.93 0.80
C ASP A 262 5.88 -12.34 2.18
N ARG A 263 6.44 -11.13 2.24
CA ARG A 263 6.64 -10.39 3.49
C ARG A 263 5.29 -10.07 4.17
N ALA A 264 4.25 -9.78 3.42
CA ALA A 264 2.91 -9.56 3.97
C ALA A 264 2.37 -10.80 4.69
N GLU A 265 2.51 -11.99 4.09
CA GLU A 265 2.11 -13.24 4.74
C GLU A 265 2.99 -13.59 5.95
N GLU A 266 4.30 -13.29 5.91
CA GLU A 266 5.17 -13.42 7.09
C GLU A 266 4.68 -12.56 8.26
N LEU A 267 4.33 -11.29 8.01
CA LEU A 267 3.81 -10.40 9.06
C LEU A 267 2.49 -10.92 9.64
N ILE A 268 1.59 -11.44 8.79
CA ILE A 268 0.33 -12.05 9.24
C ILE A 268 0.60 -13.31 10.07
N ALA A 269 1.59 -14.12 9.68
CA ALA A 269 1.98 -15.30 10.44
C ALA A 269 2.50 -14.94 11.84
N LEU A 270 3.31 -13.88 11.97
CA LEU A 270 3.77 -13.40 13.28
C LEU A 270 2.62 -12.96 14.19
N ILE A 271 1.62 -12.25 13.64
CA ILE A 271 0.42 -11.88 14.40
C ILE A 271 -0.32 -13.15 14.88
N ASN A 272 -0.58 -14.08 13.97
CA ASN A 272 -1.32 -15.30 14.28
C ASN A 272 -0.60 -16.22 15.26
N GLN A 273 0.74 -16.32 15.22
CA GLN A 273 1.52 -17.07 16.21
C GLN A 273 1.24 -16.59 17.64
N THR A 274 1.12 -15.27 17.82
CA THR A 274 0.79 -14.69 19.13
C THR A 274 -0.64 -15.03 19.54
N PHE A 275 -1.58 -14.91 18.60
CA PHE A 275 -2.99 -15.21 18.87
C PHE A 275 -3.21 -16.69 19.18
N ASP A 276 -2.51 -17.59 18.50
CA ASP A 276 -2.63 -19.03 18.73
C ASP A 276 -2.01 -19.44 20.07
N LEU A 277 -0.90 -18.82 20.48
CA LEU A 277 -0.37 -18.97 21.84
C LEU A 277 -1.40 -18.58 22.90
N ILE A 278 -2.09 -17.45 22.71
CA ILE A 278 -3.11 -16.98 23.65
C ILE A 278 -4.27 -17.99 23.70
N LYS A 279 -4.80 -18.38 22.53
CA LYS A 279 -5.90 -19.36 22.43
C LYS A 279 -5.55 -20.68 23.09
N GLU A 280 -4.34 -21.19 22.88
CA GLU A 280 -3.89 -22.44 23.47
C GLU A 280 -3.94 -22.38 25.00
N ARG A 281 -3.46 -21.28 25.58
CA ARG A 281 -3.43 -21.10 27.04
C ARG A 281 -4.81 -20.85 27.64
N THR A 282 -5.71 -20.23 26.91
CA THR A 282 -7.08 -19.93 27.38
C THR A 282 -8.11 -21.01 27.02
N ALA A 283 -7.73 -22.04 26.26
CA ALA A 283 -8.64 -23.06 25.72
C ALA A 283 -9.38 -23.87 26.79
N SER A 284 -8.80 -24.08 27.96
CA SER A 284 -9.38 -24.90 29.03
C SER A 284 -10.29 -24.12 29.98
N LEU A 285 -10.41 -22.80 29.83
CA LEU A 285 -11.21 -21.97 30.72
C LEU A 285 -12.70 -22.25 30.56
N THR A 286 -13.39 -22.53 31.67
CA THR A 286 -14.85 -22.54 31.71
C THR A 286 -15.41 -21.13 31.66
N ASP A 287 -16.71 -20.98 31.40
CA ASP A 287 -17.34 -19.66 31.34
C ASP A 287 -17.29 -18.93 32.70
N GLU A 288 -17.28 -19.67 33.81
CA GLU A 288 -17.14 -19.12 35.16
C GLU A 288 -15.72 -18.64 35.48
N GLU A 289 -14.71 -19.16 34.78
CA GLU A 289 -13.30 -18.78 34.96
C GLU A 289 -12.92 -17.54 34.14
N LYS A 290 -13.77 -17.11 33.19
CA LYS A 290 -13.51 -15.95 32.33
C LYS A 290 -13.87 -14.64 33.06
N PRO A 291 -12.91 -13.76 33.36
CA PRO A 291 -13.17 -12.50 34.04
C PRO A 291 -14.01 -11.57 33.18
N LYS A 292 -14.85 -10.74 33.79
CA LYS A 292 -15.49 -9.62 33.11
C LYS A 292 -14.48 -8.52 32.88
N VAL A 293 -14.31 -8.11 31.63
CA VAL A 293 -13.33 -7.11 31.21
C VAL A 293 -14.06 -5.91 30.64
N LEU A 294 -13.88 -4.75 31.27
CA LEU A 294 -14.34 -3.48 30.74
C LEU A 294 -13.18 -2.79 30.02
N HIS A 295 -13.32 -2.51 28.73
CA HIS A 295 -12.42 -1.60 28.04
C HIS A 295 -13.05 -0.21 27.92
N THR A 296 -12.28 0.82 28.28
CA THR A 296 -12.70 2.23 28.22
C THR A 296 -11.92 2.99 27.13
N TRP A 297 -12.61 3.83 26.36
CA TRP A 297 -12.08 4.54 25.20
C TRP A 297 -11.69 5.98 25.54
N SER A 298 -12.12 6.97 24.75
CA SER A 298 -11.69 8.37 24.86
C SER A 298 -12.05 9.07 26.19
N ASN A 299 -13.02 8.54 26.94
CA ASN A 299 -13.37 8.94 28.30
C ASN A 299 -13.81 7.69 29.09
N PRO A 300 -13.83 7.72 30.44
CA PRO A 300 -14.09 6.52 31.25
C PRO A 300 -15.46 5.86 31.04
N LEU A 301 -16.47 6.62 30.62
CA LEU A 301 -17.84 6.13 30.43
C LEU A 301 -18.13 5.68 28.98
N LYS A 302 -17.18 5.85 28.08
CA LYS A 302 -17.28 5.39 26.70
C LYS A 302 -16.53 4.08 26.57
N VAL A 303 -17.25 2.98 26.36
CA VAL A 303 -16.73 1.62 26.52
C VAL A 303 -16.69 0.89 25.19
N THR A 304 -15.94 -0.20 25.07
CA THR A 304 -15.98 -1.08 23.88
C THR A 304 -17.27 -1.89 23.88
N GLY A 305 -18.06 -1.83 22.80
CA GLY A 305 -19.26 -2.65 22.59
C GLY A 305 -18.95 -4.00 21.93
N GLY A 306 -19.92 -4.57 21.22
CA GLY A 306 -19.77 -5.89 20.57
C GLY A 306 -18.97 -5.87 19.26
N LEU A 307 -18.72 -4.68 18.69
CA LEU A 307 -17.94 -4.54 17.47
C LEU A 307 -16.50 -4.09 17.72
N GLY A 308 -15.61 -4.54 16.84
CA GLY A 308 -14.27 -4.01 16.69
C GLY A 308 -13.17 -4.87 17.31
N VAL A 309 -11.94 -4.62 16.86
CA VAL A 309 -10.75 -5.39 17.26
C VAL A 309 -10.61 -5.49 18.78
N THR A 310 -10.88 -4.43 19.53
CA THR A 310 -10.74 -4.46 20.99
C THR A 310 -11.63 -5.50 21.66
N ASN A 311 -12.89 -5.67 21.20
CA ASN A 311 -13.76 -6.73 21.71
C ASN A 311 -13.18 -8.11 21.36
N THR A 312 -12.72 -8.27 20.12
CA THR A 312 -12.06 -9.50 19.67
C THR A 312 -10.82 -9.83 20.51
N LEU A 313 -10.03 -8.84 20.92
CA LEU A 313 -8.85 -9.06 21.78
C LEU A 313 -9.25 -9.49 23.20
N ILE A 314 -10.34 -8.95 23.75
CA ILE A 314 -10.86 -9.37 25.06
C ILE A 314 -11.30 -10.83 25.01
N GLU A 315 -12.07 -11.21 23.99
CA GLU A 315 -12.57 -12.58 23.82
C GLU A 315 -11.42 -13.57 23.56
N LEU A 316 -10.48 -13.20 22.69
CA LEU A 316 -9.27 -13.97 22.40
C LEU A 316 -8.47 -14.24 23.68
N ALA A 317 -8.33 -13.22 24.53
CA ALA A 317 -7.65 -13.29 25.80
C ALA A 317 -8.44 -14.05 26.89
N GLY A 318 -9.57 -14.69 26.56
CA GLY A 318 -10.37 -15.45 27.52
C GLY A 318 -11.12 -14.57 28.52
N GLY A 319 -11.43 -13.32 28.18
CA GLY A 319 -12.28 -12.44 28.96
C GLY A 319 -13.70 -12.35 28.39
N VAL A 320 -14.63 -11.81 29.19
CA VAL A 320 -16.00 -11.51 28.77
C VAL A 320 -16.21 -10.00 28.78
N ASN A 321 -16.58 -9.42 27.64
CA ASN A 321 -17.01 -8.03 27.59
C ASN A 321 -18.49 -7.91 27.96
N PRO A 322 -18.85 -7.36 29.14
CA PRO A 322 -20.25 -7.28 29.56
C PRO A 322 -21.09 -6.30 28.72
N ALA A 323 -20.44 -5.37 28.01
CA ALA A 323 -21.12 -4.44 27.11
C ALA A 323 -21.49 -5.06 25.75
N ALA A 324 -20.77 -6.09 25.31
CA ALA A 324 -20.98 -6.72 24.01
C ALA A 324 -22.42 -7.21 23.75
N PRO A 325 -23.08 -7.96 24.66
CA PRO A 325 -24.46 -8.42 24.42
C PRO A 325 -25.50 -7.30 24.45
N GLU A 326 -25.24 -6.20 25.16
CA GLU A 326 -26.17 -5.06 25.23
C GLU A 326 -25.99 -4.07 24.07
N PHE A 327 -24.78 -4.02 23.50
CA PHE A 327 -24.41 -3.14 22.40
C PHE A 327 -23.75 -3.92 21.25
N PRO A 328 -24.42 -4.93 20.67
CA PRO A 328 -23.80 -5.85 19.72
C PRO A 328 -23.34 -5.17 18.42
N ASP A 329 -24.00 -4.08 18.01
CA ASP A 329 -23.75 -3.37 16.77
C ASP A 329 -22.99 -2.04 16.97
N GLU A 330 -22.47 -1.77 18.17
CA GLU A 330 -21.74 -0.54 18.47
C GLU A 330 -20.26 -0.81 18.80
N LYS A 331 -19.38 0.02 18.25
CA LYS A 331 -17.94 -0.03 18.59
C LYS A 331 -17.66 0.62 19.94
N TYR A 332 -18.20 1.82 20.17
CA TYR A 332 -17.89 2.63 21.36
C TYR A 332 -19.14 3.31 21.97
N PRO A 333 -20.09 2.55 22.52
CA PRO A 333 -21.25 3.11 23.22
C PRO A 333 -20.81 3.94 24.44
N THR A 334 -21.63 4.92 24.81
CA THR A 334 -21.47 5.67 26.07
C THR A 334 -22.50 5.19 27.07
N VAL A 335 -22.05 4.79 28.26
CA VAL A 335 -22.89 4.20 29.31
C VAL A 335 -22.86 5.05 30.58
N SER A 336 -23.75 4.77 31.53
CA SER A 336 -23.72 5.42 32.84
C SER A 336 -22.78 4.69 33.80
N ILE A 337 -22.35 5.37 34.87
CA ILE A 337 -21.53 4.73 35.91
C ILE A 337 -22.29 3.63 36.64
N GLU A 338 -23.60 3.81 36.85
CA GLU A 338 -24.48 2.79 37.44
C GLU A 338 -24.49 1.51 36.61
N LYS A 339 -24.41 1.64 35.28
CA LYS A 339 -24.33 0.49 34.38
C LYS A 339 -23.02 -0.27 34.53
N ILE A 340 -21.91 0.46 34.68
CA ILE A 340 -20.60 -0.15 34.92
C ILE A 340 -20.56 -0.83 36.29
N ILE A 341 -21.18 -0.24 37.32
CA ILE A 341 -21.34 -0.84 38.65
C ILE A 341 -22.18 -2.13 38.57
N GLU A 342 -23.26 -2.13 37.79
CA GLU A 342 -24.10 -3.32 37.56
C GLU A 342 -23.31 -4.46 36.92
N TRP A 343 -22.52 -4.16 35.89
CA TRP A 343 -21.65 -5.16 35.26
C TRP A 343 -20.59 -5.70 36.22
N ASN A 344 -20.08 -4.84 37.10
CA ASN A 344 -19.06 -5.12 38.11
C ASN A 344 -17.85 -5.85 37.51
N PRO A 345 -17.08 -5.20 36.60
CA PRO A 345 -15.95 -5.85 35.93
C PRO A 345 -14.83 -6.22 36.90
N ASP A 346 -14.16 -7.33 36.60
CA ASP A 346 -12.98 -7.84 37.31
C ASP A 346 -11.68 -7.18 36.84
N VAL A 347 -11.66 -6.69 35.60
CA VAL A 347 -10.55 -5.99 34.97
C VAL A 347 -11.04 -4.76 34.21
N ILE A 348 -10.35 -3.63 34.37
CA ILE A 348 -10.56 -2.44 33.53
C ILE A 348 -9.31 -2.18 32.70
N ILE A 349 -9.47 -2.00 31.38
CA ILE A 349 -8.39 -1.69 30.44
C ILE A 349 -8.68 -0.38 29.73
N ILE A 350 -7.81 0.61 29.90
CA ILE A 350 -7.92 1.95 29.35
C ILE A 350 -7.21 2.01 27.99
N TRP A 351 -7.87 2.59 26.99
CA TRP A 351 -7.27 2.90 25.69
C TRP A 351 -6.00 3.74 25.84
N GLY A 352 -4.91 3.31 25.20
CA GLY A 352 -3.62 3.99 25.34
C GLY A 352 -3.57 5.45 24.88
N ALA A 353 -4.45 5.86 23.96
CA ALA A 353 -4.56 7.26 23.54
C ALA A 353 -5.58 8.08 24.36
N ALA A 354 -6.22 7.48 25.36
CA ALA A 354 -7.09 8.18 26.28
C ALA A 354 -6.30 9.22 27.09
N LYS A 355 -6.95 10.36 27.38
CA LYS A 355 -6.32 11.48 28.10
C LYS A 355 -6.32 11.32 29.62
N TYR A 356 -7.11 10.39 30.15
CA TYR A 356 -7.15 10.06 31.59
C TYR A 356 -6.20 8.89 31.90
N SER A 357 -5.79 8.75 33.15
CA SER A 357 -4.89 7.72 33.64
C SER A 357 -5.62 6.63 34.45
N VAL A 358 -4.85 5.67 34.94
CA VAL A 358 -5.33 4.63 35.86
C VAL A 358 -5.78 5.28 37.18
N GLU A 359 -5.04 6.26 37.67
CA GLU A 359 -5.32 6.99 38.91
C GLU A 359 -6.63 7.77 38.86
N ASP A 360 -7.01 8.27 37.68
CA ASP A 360 -8.29 8.97 37.51
C ASP A 360 -9.48 8.04 37.79
N ILE A 361 -9.38 6.74 37.43
CA ILE A 361 -10.41 5.74 37.75
C ILE A 361 -10.26 5.27 39.21
N LEU A 362 -9.04 4.96 39.66
CA LEU A 362 -8.81 4.43 41.01
C LEU A 362 -9.20 5.42 42.12
N ASN A 363 -9.08 6.72 41.89
CA ASN A 363 -9.40 7.75 42.88
C ASN A 363 -10.83 8.32 42.76
N ASP A 364 -11.57 7.96 41.72
CA ASP A 364 -12.95 8.42 41.56
C ASP A 364 -13.87 7.67 42.53
N SER A 365 -14.53 8.44 43.41
CA SER A 365 -15.48 7.91 44.40
C SER A 365 -16.62 7.09 43.80
N GLN A 366 -17.00 7.36 42.54
CA GLN A 366 -18.10 6.66 41.88
C GLN A 366 -17.71 5.24 41.44
N TRP A 367 -16.41 4.93 41.36
CA TRP A 367 -15.91 3.64 40.89
C TRP A 367 -15.54 2.68 42.02
N GLN A 368 -15.55 3.12 43.28
CA GLN A 368 -15.01 2.38 44.43
C GLN A 368 -15.74 1.07 44.76
N SER A 369 -16.96 0.88 44.28
CA SER A 369 -17.71 -0.37 44.45
C SER A 369 -17.38 -1.43 43.39
N ILE A 370 -16.60 -1.10 42.35
CA ILE A 370 -16.28 -2.01 41.24
C ILE A 370 -15.12 -2.92 41.63
N ALA A 371 -15.25 -4.23 41.38
CA ALA A 371 -14.27 -5.24 41.74
C ALA A 371 -12.86 -4.95 41.17
N ALA A 372 -12.76 -4.54 39.90
CA ALA A 372 -11.48 -4.14 39.29
C ALA A 372 -10.77 -3.02 40.07
N VAL A 373 -11.51 -2.03 40.57
CA VAL A 373 -10.94 -0.90 41.34
C VAL A 373 -10.53 -1.35 42.73
N GLN A 374 -11.37 -2.12 43.42
CA GLN A 374 -11.07 -2.67 44.74
C GLN A 374 -9.82 -3.55 44.75
N ASN A 375 -9.61 -4.31 43.67
CA ASN A 375 -8.48 -5.21 43.51
C ASN A 375 -7.28 -4.58 42.80
N GLY A 376 -7.35 -3.30 42.41
CA GLY A 376 -6.27 -2.61 41.68
C GLY A 376 -6.00 -3.15 40.27
N ARG A 377 -6.96 -3.87 39.66
CA ARG A 377 -6.87 -4.44 38.30
C ARG A 377 -7.35 -3.44 37.25
N VAL A 378 -6.76 -2.24 37.28
CA VAL A 378 -7.03 -1.16 36.31
C VAL A 378 -5.73 -0.88 35.57
N TYR A 379 -5.76 -1.03 34.25
CA TYR A 379 -4.57 -0.97 33.41
C TYR A 379 -4.73 0.02 32.27
N LYS A 380 -3.63 0.54 31.75
CA LYS A 380 -3.58 1.35 30.54
C LYS A 380 -2.45 0.86 29.65
N TYR A 381 -2.74 0.56 28.39
CA TYR A 381 -1.72 0.16 27.43
C TYR A 381 -1.06 1.37 26.77
N PRO A 382 0.15 1.23 26.19
CA PRO A 382 0.79 2.31 25.45
C PRO A 382 -0.03 2.73 24.22
N ARG A 383 0.37 3.81 23.53
CA ARG A 383 -0.28 4.29 22.30
C ARG A 383 0.03 3.43 21.07
N ALA A 384 -0.03 2.10 21.23
CA ALA A 384 0.10 1.11 20.18
C ALA A 384 -1.18 1.06 19.30
N SER A 385 -1.02 0.73 18.02
CA SER A 385 -2.13 0.60 17.08
C SER A 385 -2.79 -0.77 17.19
N THR A 386 -4.11 -0.83 16.97
CA THR A 386 -4.82 -2.09 16.69
C THR A 386 -4.79 -2.46 15.20
N TRP A 387 -4.21 -1.59 14.37
CA TRP A 387 -4.24 -1.68 12.89
C TRP A 387 -2.86 -1.95 12.27
N ALA A 388 -1.95 -2.52 13.05
CA ALA A 388 -0.60 -2.86 12.61
C ALA A 388 -0.07 -4.06 13.43
N PRO A 389 1.07 -4.68 13.03
CA PRO A 389 1.55 -5.92 13.65
C PRO A 389 1.73 -5.89 15.17
N GLU A 390 1.93 -4.71 15.79
CA GLU A 390 1.99 -4.58 17.25
C GLU A 390 0.69 -4.95 17.98
N VAL A 391 -0.43 -5.15 17.27
CA VAL A 391 -1.66 -5.72 17.82
C VAL A 391 -1.43 -7.08 18.49
N ALA A 392 -0.43 -7.85 18.03
CA ALA A 392 -0.05 -9.11 18.64
C ALA A 392 0.43 -8.91 20.10
N VAL A 393 1.33 -7.93 20.33
CA VAL A 393 1.81 -7.61 21.68
C VAL A 393 0.66 -7.09 22.54
N LEU A 394 -0.22 -6.27 21.97
CA LEU A 394 -1.39 -5.76 22.67
C LEU A 394 -2.32 -6.89 23.14
N ALA A 395 -2.60 -7.86 22.28
CA ALA A 395 -3.41 -9.03 22.62
C ALA A 395 -2.76 -9.88 23.73
N LEU A 396 -1.44 -10.11 23.63
CA LEU A 396 -0.71 -10.86 24.65
C LEU A 396 -0.71 -10.13 26.00
N ARG A 397 -0.62 -8.79 25.96
CA ARG A 397 -0.71 -7.96 27.16
C ARG A 397 -2.10 -8.02 27.79
N PHE A 398 -3.16 -7.99 26.99
CA PHE A 398 -4.53 -8.20 27.47
C PHE A 398 -4.65 -9.57 28.15
N ALA A 399 -4.18 -10.63 27.49
CA ALA A 399 -4.19 -11.98 28.04
C ALA A 399 -3.49 -12.08 29.40
N LYS A 400 -2.30 -11.48 29.56
CA LYS A 400 -1.60 -11.45 30.84
C LYS A 400 -2.30 -10.62 31.92
N TRP A 401 -2.97 -9.52 31.58
CA TRP A 401 -3.74 -8.76 32.57
C TRP A 401 -5.03 -9.46 33.00
N ILE A 402 -5.66 -10.20 32.09
CA ILE A 402 -6.90 -10.93 32.34
C ILE A 402 -6.61 -12.22 33.12
N HIS A 403 -5.56 -12.96 32.76
CA HIS A 403 -5.16 -14.24 33.35
C HIS A 403 -3.67 -14.27 33.72
N PRO A 404 -3.21 -13.52 34.74
CA PRO A 404 -1.78 -13.39 35.04
C PRO A 404 -1.09 -14.72 35.35
N GLU A 405 -1.79 -15.69 35.94
CA GLU A 405 -1.30 -17.03 36.23
C GLU A 405 -0.98 -17.84 34.96
N LEU A 406 -1.83 -17.74 33.92
CA LEU A 406 -1.65 -18.46 32.65
C LEU A 406 -0.48 -17.92 31.81
N PHE A 407 -0.04 -16.69 32.08
CA PHE A 407 1.01 -15.99 31.32
C PHE A 407 2.17 -15.52 32.21
N SER A 408 2.36 -16.16 33.36
CA SER A 408 3.35 -15.78 34.38
C SER A 408 4.82 -15.98 33.93
N ASP A 409 5.06 -16.91 33.00
CA ASP A 409 6.36 -17.21 32.39
C ASP A 409 6.75 -16.26 31.25
N ILE A 410 5.83 -15.41 30.78
CA ILE A 410 6.07 -14.52 29.63
C ILE A 410 6.44 -13.13 30.11
N ASN A 411 7.64 -12.65 29.75
CA ASN A 411 7.98 -11.24 29.83
C ASN A 411 7.44 -10.50 28.59
N ILE A 412 6.48 -9.58 28.78
CA ILE A 412 5.83 -8.90 27.66
C ILE A 412 6.80 -7.94 26.95
N GLN A 413 7.67 -7.26 27.70
CA GLN A 413 8.63 -6.32 27.10
C GLN A 413 9.63 -7.05 26.21
N GLU A 414 10.20 -8.16 26.71
CA GLU A 414 11.13 -8.98 25.91
C GLU A 414 10.45 -9.56 24.66
N TYR A 415 9.21 -10.02 24.78
CA TYR A 415 8.42 -10.48 23.64
C TYR A 415 8.19 -9.35 22.61
N ALA A 416 7.83 -8.17 23.10
CA ALA A 416 7.61 -6.99 22.27
C ALA A 416 8.88 -6.61 21.52
N ASP A 417 10.03 -6.58 22.19
CA ASP A 417 11.32 -6.26 21.57
C ASP A 417 11.67 -7.25 20.47
N GLN A 418 11.44 -8.56 20.69
CA GLN A 418 11.67 -9.58 19.66
C GLN A 418 10.75 -9.41 18.45
N LEU A 419 9.45 -9.20 18.68
CA LEU A 419 8.49 -8.98 17.59
C LEU A 419 8.84 -7.71 16.81
N PHE A 420 9.12 -6.61 17.50
CA PHE A 420 9.47 -5.34 16.86
C PHE A 420 10.78 -5.44 16.08
N MET A 421 11.78 -6.19 16.56
CA MET A 421 13.00 -6.45 15.80
C MET A 421 12.72 -7.22 14.51
N GLN A 422 11.81 -8.20 14.55
CA GLN A 422 11.43 -8.96 13.36
C GLN A 422 10.59 -8.15 12.37
N VAL A 423 9.73 -7.24 12.86
CA VAL A 423 8.79 -6.47 12.04
C VAL A 423 9.40 -5.18 11.50
N TYR A 424 10.07 -4.42 12.38
CA TYR A 424 10.54 -3.05 12.16
C TYR A 424 12.07 -2.90 12.25
N GLY A 425 12.81 -3.94 12.66
CA GLY A 425 14.26 -3.86 12.82
C GLY A 425 14.73 -3.01 14.02
N ILE A 426 13.83 -2.70 14.95
CA ILE A 426 14.11 -1.94 16.18
C ILE A 426 13.50 -2.65 17.40
N PRO A 427 14.00 -2.44 18.63
CA PRO A 427 13.29 -2.87 19.83
C PRO A 427 11.96 -2.11 19.99
N SER A 428 11.09 -2.55 20.89
CA SER A 428 9.81 -1.88 21.09
C SER A 428 10.02 -0.49 21.68
N PRO A 429 9.48 0.58 21.05
CA PRO A 429 9.59 1.93 21.60
C PRO A 429 8.55 2.21 22.69
N PHE A 430 7.82 1.19 23.12
CA PHE A 430 6.77 1.28 24.11
C PHE A 430 7.19 0.56 25.39
N GLU A 431 6.73 1.11 26.51
CA GLU A 431 6.78 0.44 27.81
C GLU A 431 5.52 -0.42 27.97
N TRP A 432 5.70 -1.75 27.96
CA TRP A 432 4.61 -2.72 28.08
C TRP A 432 4.40 -3.22 29.51
N GLU A 433 5.42 -3.11 30.36
CA GLU A 433 5.36 -3.41 31.79
C GLU A 433 5.82 -2.19 32.62
N PRO A 434 5.01 -1.12 32.67
CA PRO A 434 5.32 0.10 33.43
C PRO A 434 5.19 -0.07 34.95
#